data_AF-A0A3B3D0Z5-F1
#
_entry.id   AF-A0A3B3D0Z5-F1
#
_cell.length_a   1.000
_cell.length_b   1.000
_cell.length_c   1.000
_cell.angle_alpha   90.00
_cell.angle_beta   90.00
_cell.angle_gamma   90.00
#
_symmetry.space_group_name_H-M   'P 1'
#
loop_
_entity.id
_entity.type
_entity.pdbx_description
1 polymer ?
#
loop_
_entity_poly.entity_id
_entity_poly.type
_entity_poly.pdbx_seq_one_letter_code
_entity_poly.pdbx_strand_id
1 'polypeptide(L)'
;MSSRGGDSPNITAAVIQDVLNSLYPTDSSTQSTSSCSIDESYKYIFLPICYSFTFIFSITLNSVVLYRSFRTKRWNTSLIYMVNLASTDFMYGLSLPFLIASYIMRDQWIFGDFMCRLVRFLFYFNLYCSIFFLTCISVHRYLGICHPMKVISLETKKTVKYTCVLVWIVVFALTCPIFRFAQTGCVTRLNCWDDAIDKEFPVYVPYGIILHVLGFFVPFSIIAWCYSHVVLTIFRTLHSQEDGISVFLGAHSPYASRRRKSIRTIITITLLFALCFFPFHVTRTIVLLLKVSRRVACHTMTTVSICYKITRPLASFNAWLNALLYFLTKDKMGNHCCQANRWKLNLPWGH
;
A
#
# COMPACT_ATOMS: atom_id res chain seq x y z
N MET A 1 80.36 46.49 14.22
CA MET A 1 80.11 45.14 13.67
C MET A 1 79.48 44.30 14.76
N SER A 2 78.33 43.70 14.47
CA SER A 2 77.29 43.29 15.42
C SER A 2 77.68 42.14 16.35
N SER A 3 77.16 42.21 17.57
CA SER A 3 77.33 41.30 18.70
C SER A 3 76.46 40.04 18.57
N ARG A 4 76.95 38.93 19.13
CA ARG A 4 76.23 37.67 19.36
C ARG A 4 75.17 37.85 20.46
N GLY A 5 73.94 37.45 20.19
CA GLY A 5 72.89 37.18 21.19
C GLY A 5 72.38 35.76 20.98
N GLY A 6 72.43 34.94 22.03
CA GLY A 6 71.85 33.59 22.04
C GLY A 6 70.43 33.64 22.58
N ASP A 7 69.53 32.91 21.94
CA ASP A 7 68.16 32.70 22.40
C ASP A 7 67.97 31.28 22.92
N SER A 8 67.38 31.21 24.11
CA SER A 8 67.02 29.98 24.82
C SER A 8 65.76 29.36 24.20
N PRO A 9 65.58 28.03 24.19
CA PRO A 9 64.36 27.42 23.64
C PRO A 9 63.16 27.77 24.55
N ASN A 10 62.15 28.43 23.98
CA ASN A 10 60.91 28.79 24.67
C ASN A 10 60.09 27.53 25.03
N ILE A 11 60.34 26.99 26.22
CA ILE A 11 59.64 25.83 26.83
C ILE A 11 58.11 26.04 26.85
N THR A 12 57.64 27.28 26.89
CA THR A 12 56.22 27.66 26.88
C THR A 12 55.52 27.35 25.55
N ALA A 13 56.19 27.46 24.41
CA ALA A 13 55.57 27.19 23.10
C ALA A 13 55.33 25.69 22.88
N ALA A 14 56.25 24.84 23.35
CA ALA A 14 56.12 23.39 23.25
C ALA A 14 54.98 22.85 24.12
N VAL A 15 54.85 23.36 25.35
CA VAL A 15 53.76 22.95 26.27
C VAL A 15 52.39 23.41 25.77
N ILE A 16 52.29 24.60 25.16
CA ILE A 16 51.03 25.06 24.56
C ILE A 16 50.64 24.18 23.36
N GLN A 17 51.61 23.75 22.55
CA GLN A 17 51.35 22.87 21.42
C GLN A 17 50.86 21.48 21.86
N ASP A 18 51.43 20.91 22.93
CA ASP A 18 50.98 19.62 23.47
C ASP A 18 49.58 19.71 24.12
N VAL A 19 49.25 20.83 24.77
CA VAL A 19 47.89 21.06 25.31
C VAL A 19 46.87 21.26 24.17
N LEU A 20 47.24 21.94 23.08
CA LEU A 20 46.38 22.10 21.91
C LEU A 20 46.13 20.76 21.18
N ASN A 21 47.15 19.91 21.07
CA ASN A 21 47.02 18.56 20.51
C ASN A 21 46.17 17.63 21.42
N SER A 22 46.14 17.86 22.73
CA SER A 22 45.27 17.16 23.69
C SER A 22 43.81 17.61 23.63
N LEU A 23 43.53 18.85 23.21
CA LEU A 23 42.18 19.43 23.17
C LEU A 23 41.51 19.28 21.80
N TYR A 24 42.31 19.13 20.74
CA TYR A 24 41.87 18.80 19.38
C TYR A 24 42.69 17.62 18.88
N PRO A 25 42.28 16.37 19.15
CA PRO A 25 42.87 15.25 18.42
C PRO A 25 42.57 15.48 16.94
N THR A 26 43.61 15.81 16.15
CA THR A 26 43.57 15.65 14.70
C THR A 26 43.33 14.18 14.47
N ASP A 27 42.07 13.84 14.24
CA ASP A 27 41.61 12.53 13.84
C ASP A 27 42.14 12.30 12.41
N SER A 28 43.44 12.04 12.31
CA SER A 28 44.08 11.46 11.14
C SER A 28 43.73 9.98 11.06
N SER A 29 42.46 9.65 11.30
CA SER A 29 41.87 8.51 10.65
C SER A 29 41.76 8.90 9.18
N THR A 30 42.69 8.38 8.38
CA THR A 30 42.37 7.99 7.01
C THR A 30 41.14 7.09 7.07
N GLN A 31 39.95 7.68 7.20
CA GLN A 31 38.73 7.05 6.78
C GLN A 31 38.90 6.89 5.29
N SER A 32 39.39 5.71 4.90
CA SER A 32 38.96 5.12 3.66
C SER A 32 37.46 5.37 3.58
N THR A 33 37.05 6.23 2.65
CA THR A 33 35.65 6.35 2.25
C THR A 33 35.28 4.97 1.72
N SER A 34 34.94 4.06 2.63
CA SER A 34 34.42 2.75 2.31
C SER A 34 33.11 3.05 1.60
N SER A 35 33.16 2.93 0.27
CA SER A 35 31.98 3.02 -0.57
C SER A 35 30.97 2.03 0.01
N CYS A 36 29.85 2.53 0.52
CA CYS A 36 28.78 1.73 1.10
C CYS A 36 28.20 0.81 0.01
N SER A 37 28.78 -0.39 -0.15
CA SER A 37 28.37 -1.37 -1.15
C SER A 37 27.41 -2.36 -0.52
N ILE A 38 26.13 -2.25 -0.85
CA ILE A 38 25.09 -3.15 -0.37
C ILE A 38 25.00 -4.34 -1.32
N ASP A 39 25.14 -5.57 -0.81
CA ASP A 39 24.81 -6.76 -1.59
C ASP A 39 23.28 -6.86 -1.75
N GLU A 40 22.79 -6.55 -2.94
CA GLU A 40 21.37 -6.62 -3.28
C GLU A 40 21.01 -7.90 -4.04
N SER A 41 21.88 -8.92 -4.05
CA SER A 41 21.70 -10.14 -4.87
C SER A 41 20.41 -10.89 -4.56
N TYR A 42 19.92 -10.83 -3.30
CA TYR A 42 18.67 -11.46 -2.88
C TYR A 42 17.45 -11.00 -3.70
N LYS A 43 17.45 -9.75 -4.18
CA LYS A 43 16.31 -9.17 -4.91
C LYS A 43 16.04 -9.90 -6.22
N TYR A 44 17.07 -10.46 -6.86
CA TYR A 44 16.98 -11.17 -8.13
C TYR A 44 16.35 -12.56 -8.01
N ILE A 45 16.14 -13.06 -6.78
CA ILE A 45 15.42 -14.32 -6.52
C ILE A 45 14.07 -13.99 -5.88
N PHE A 46 14.08 -13.20 -4.81
CA PHE A 46 12.90 -12.89 -4.02
C PHE A 46 11.82 -12.15 -4.82
N LEU A 47 12.18 -11.09 -5.55
CA LEU A 47 11.20 -10.27 -6.27
C LEU A 47 10.54 -11.01 -7.45
N PRO A 48 11.29 -11.73 -8.32
CA PRO A 48 10.67 -12.56 -9.35
C PRO A 48 9.68 -13.58 -8.80
N ILE A 49 10.00 -14.26 -7.69
CA ILE A 49 9.10 -15.25 -7.08
C ILE A 49 7.80 -14.57 -6.64
N CYS A 50 7.88 -13.51 -5.83
CA CYS A 50 6.68 -12.84 -5.34
C CYS A 50 5.83 -12.22 -6.47
N TYR A 51 6.47 -11.61 -7.46
CA TYR A 51 5.76 -11.03 -8.61
C TYR A 51 5.18 -12.09 -9.54
N SER A 52 5.83 -13.25 -9.70
CA SER A 52 5.27 -14.38 -10.47
C SER A 52 4.01 -14.93 -9.83
N PHE A 53 4.02 -15.12 -8.50
CA PHE A 53 2.80 -15.48 -7.76
C PHE A 53 1.71 -14.44 -7.93
N THR A 54 2.05 -13.17 -7.76
CA THR A 54 1.11 -12.04 -7.94
C THR A 54 0.51 -12.04 -9.35
N PHE A 55 1.34 -12.26 -10.37
CA PHE A 55 0.92 -12.34 -11.76
C PHE A 55 -0.10 -13.46 -12.00
N ILE A 56 0.24 -14.70 -11.62
CA ILE A 56 -0.61 -15.87 -11.85
C ILE A 56 -1.96 -15.69 -11.17
N PHE A 57 -1.96 -15.34 -9.88
CA PHE A 57 -3.20 -15.18 -9.13
C PHE A 57 -4.01 -13.96 -9.57
N SER A 58 -3.36 -12.82 -9.82
CA SER A 58 -4.06 -11.61 -10.25
C SER A 58 -4.74 -11.83 -11.60
N ILE A 59 -4.02 -12.35 -12.60
CA ILE A 59 -4.62 -12.60 -13.91
C ILE A 59 -5.75 -13.62 -13.81
N THR A 60 -5.53 -14.75 -13.13
CA THR A 60 -6.54 -15.82 -13.06
C THR A 60 -7.80 -15.36 -12.31
N LEU A 61 -7.65 -14.85 -11.08
CA LEU A 61 -8.79 -14.50 -10.24
C LEU A 61 -9.55 -13.29 -10.79
N ASN A 62 -8.84 -12.23 -11.21
CA ASN A 62 -9.50 -11.03 -11.72
C ASN A 62 -10.14 -11.27 -13.10
N SER A 63 -9.57 -12.13 -13.96
CA SER A 63 -10.23 -12.52 -15.22
C SER A 63 -11.56 -13.23 -14.97
N VAL A 64 -11.62 -14.14 -13.98
CA VAL A 64 -12.87 -14.81 -13.62
C VAL A 64 -13.90 -13.82 -13.08
N VAL A 65 -13.47 -12.85 -12.23
CA VAL A 65 -14.35 -11.79 -11.72
C VAL A 65 -14.92 -10.95 -12.87
N LEU A 66 -14.07 -10.48 -13.78
CA LEU A 66 -14.49 -9.67 -14.93
C LEU A 66 -15.43 -10.47 -15.84
N TYR A 67 -15.05 -11.69 -16.23
CA TYR A 67 -15.85 -12.57 -17.09
C TYR A 67 -17.26 -12.83 -16.50
N ARG A 68 -17.34 -13.22 -15.22
CA ARG A 68 -18.64 -13.46 -14.55
C ARG A 68 -19.46 -12.18 -14.43
N SER A 69 -18.82 -11.03 -14.25
CA SER A 69 -19.50 -9.73 -14.15
C SER A 69 -20.13 -9.33 -15.49
N PHE A 70 -19.43 -9.53 -16.61
CA PHE A 70 -19.98 -9.27 -17.95
C PHE A 70 -21.17 -10.16 -18.31
N ARG A 71 -21.17 -11.42 -17.84
CA ARG A 71 -22.31 -12.35 -18.02
C ARG A 71 -23.50 -12.05 -17.10
N THR A 72 -23.34 -11.21 -16.09
CA THR A 72 -24.38 -10.92 -15.11
C THR A 72 -25.39 -9.90 -15.67
N LYS A 73 -26.65 -10.32 -15.85
CA LYS A 73 -27.73 -9.44 -16.40
C LYS A 73 -28.10 -8.25 -15.50
N ARG A 74 -27.87 -8.34 -14.19
CA ARG A 74 -28.26 -7.30 -13.22
C ARG A 74 -27.08 -6.88 -12.34
N TRP A 75 -26.53 -5.70 -12.62
CA TRP A 75 -25.44 -5.15 -11.82
C TRP A 75 -25.98 -4.45 -10.57
N ASN A 76 -25.45 -4.82 -9.41
CA ASN A 76 -25.66 -4.11 -8.15
C ASN A 76 -24.45 -3.19 -7.85
N THR A 77 -24.58 -2.34 -6.83
CA THR A 77 -23.54 -1.37 -6.44
C THR A 77 -22.22 -2.04 -6.07
N SER A 78 -22.26 -3.12 -5.30
CA SER A 78 -21.04 -3.88 -4.92
C SER A 78 -20.31 -4.46 -6.13
N LEU A 79 -21.04 -4.92 -7.15
CA LEU A 79 -20.44 -5.45 -8.39
C LEU A 79 -19.73 -4.35 -9.17
N ILE A 80 -20.25 -3.12 -9.17
CA ILE A 80 -19.62 -1.99 -9.86
C ILE A 80 -18.25 -1.68 -9.25
N TYR A 81 -18.14 -1.57 -7.92
CA TYR A 81 -16.84 -1.36 -7.25
C TYR A 81 -15.85 -2.47 -7.55
N MET A 82 -16.33 -3.71 -7.53
CA MET A 82 -15.51 -4.89 -7.74
C MET A 82 -15.00 -5.03 -9.17
N VAL A 83 -15.81 -4.68 -10.18
CA VAL A 83 -15.33 -4.64 -11.56
C VAL A 83 -14.22 -3.61 -11.72
N ASN A 84 -14.38 -2.42 -11.13
CA ASN A 84 -13.33 -1.39 -11.18
C ASN A 84 -12.03 -1.86 -10.51
N LEU A 85 -12.13 -2.46 -9.32
CA LEU A 85 -10.97 -3.00 -8.61
C LEU A 85 -10.28 -4.10 -9.42
N ALA A 86 -11.05 -5.09 -9.90
CA ALA A 86 -10.56 -6.17 -10.74
C ALA A 86 -9.94 -5.68 -12.05
N SER A 87 -10.48 -4.60 -12.66
CA SER A 87 -9.86 -3.96 -13.82
C SER A 87 -8.48 -3.41 -13.49
N THR A 88 -8.33 -2.66 -12.39
CA THR A 88 -7.01 -2.12 -12.01
C THR A 88 -6.02 -3.22 -11.63
N ASP A 89 -6.48 -4.25 -10.92
CA ASP A 89 -5.66 -5.39 -10.51
C ASP A 89 -5.18 -6.21 -11.72
N PHE A 90 -6.06 -6.40 -12.71
CA PHE A 90 -5.75 -7.06 -13.97
C PHE A 90 -4.74 -6.26 -14.81
N MET A 91 -4.93 -4.94 -14.94
CA MET A 91 -3.99 -4.06 -15.65
C MET A 91 -2.59 -4.10 -15.02
N TYR A 92 -2.50 -4.06 -13.69
CA TYR A 92 -1.23 -4.23 -12.99
C TYR A 92 -0.66 -5.63 -13.19
N GLY A 93 -1.49 -6.67 -13.08
CA GLY A 93 -1.12 -8.06 -13.36
C GLY A 93 -0.43 -8.20 -14.73
N LEU A 94 -1.01 -7.66 -15.79
CA LEU A 94 -0.44 -7.70 -17.15
C LEU A 94 0.93 -7.02 -17.27
N SER A 95 1.25 -6.07 -16.38
CA SER A 95 2.51 -5.34 -16.38
C SER A 95 3.65 -6.09 -15.66
N LEU A 96 3.32 -7.05 -14.78
CA LEU A 96 4.29 -7.77 -13.95
C LEU A 96 5.34 -8.59 -14.72
N PRO A 97 5.02 -9.26 -15.85
CA PRO A 97 6.01 -10.04 -16.61
C PRO A 97 7.24 -9.21 -17.02
N PHE A 98 7.06 -7.95 -17.40
CA PHE A 98 8.16 -7.05 -17.76
C PHE A 98 9.07 -6.77 -16.56
N LEU A 99 8.48 -6.56 -15.39
CA LEU A 99 9.21 -6.34 -14.15
C LEU A 99 9.95 -7.61 -13.71
N ILE A 100 9.30 -8.77 -13.79
CA ILE A 100 9.90 -10.09 -13.49
C ILE A 100 11.11 -10.34 -14.39
N ALA A 101 10.96 -10.15 -15.71
CA ALA A 101 12.03 -10.35 -16.67
C ALA A 101 13.24 -9.43 -16.37
N SER A 102 12.99 -8.17 -16.01
CA SER A 102 14.05 -7.23 -15.63
C SER A 102 14.85 -7.71 -14.41
N TYR A 103 14.17 -8.22 -13.37
CA TYR A 103 14.87 -8.77 -12.19
C TYR A 103 15.64 -10.06 -12.50
N ILE A 104 15.11 -10.93 -13.35
CA ILE A 104 15.84 -12.14 -13.79
C ILE A 104 17.10 -11.76 -14.57
N MET A 105 17.03 -10.72 -15.41
CA MET A 105 18.17 -10.18 -16.16
C MET A 105 19.06 -9.24 -15.32
N ARG A 106 18.98 -9.31 -13.99
CA ARG A 106 19.78 -8.51 -13.04
C ARG A 106 19.63 -7.00 -13.25
N ASP A 107 18.39 -6.52 -13.20
CA ASP A 107 18.00 -5.11 -13.37
C ASP A 107 18.28 -4.52 -14.76
N GLN A 108 18.50 -5.37 -15.76
CA GLN A 108 18.60 -4.93 -17.15
C GLN A 108 17.21 -4.71 -17.74
N TRP A 109 16.94 -3.48 -18.19
CA TRP A 109 15.68 -3.08 -18.80
C TRP A 109 15.81 -2.95 -20.32
N ILE A 110 15.11 -3.80 -21.07
CA ILE A 110 15.19 -3.86 -22.54
C ILE A 110 13.89 -3.43 -23.25
N PHE A 111 12.83 -3.13 -22.51
CA PHE A 111 11.48 -2.90 -23.07
C PHE A 111 11.21 -1.44 -23.46
N GLY A 112 12.25 -0.59 -23.44
CA GLY A 112 12.15 0.83 -23.76
C GLY A 112 11.59 1.70 -22.61
N ASP A 113 11.80 3.02 -22.73
CA ASP A 113 11.51 3.98 -21.66
C ASP A 113 10.01 4.10 -21.34
N PHE A 114 9.16 4.08 -22.37
CA PHE A 114 7.71 4.14 -22.21
C PHE A 114 7.20 2.97 -21.35
N MET A 115 7.67 1.75 -21.60
CA MET A 115 7.22 0.59 -20.81
C MET A 115 7.71 0.65 -19.37
N CYS A 116 8.91 1.20 -19.11
CA CYS A 116 9.37 1.44 -17.75
C CYS A 116 8.39 2.35 -17.01
N ARG A 117 8.07 3.51 -17.60
CA ARG A 117 7.11 4.47 -17.03
C ARG A 117 5.73 3.87 -16.85
N LEU A 118 5.23 3.11 -17.83
CA LEU A 118 3.93 2.46 -17.78
C LEU A 118 3.85 1.44 -16.64
N VAL A 119 4.85 0.56 -16.49
CA VAL A 119 4.88 -0.44 -15.41
C VAL A 119 4.93 0.22 -14.04
N ARG A 120 5.76 1.28 -13.88
CA ARG A 120 5.78 2.07 -12.63
C ARG A 120 4.44 2.73 -12.36
N PHE A 121 3.85 3.37 -13.37
CA PHE A 121 2.54 4.01 -13.26
C PHE A 121 1.46 3.01 -12.87
N LEU A 122 1.36 1.85 -13.52
CA LEU A 122 0.34 0.84 -13.25
C LEU A 122 0.41 0.29 -11.83
N PHE A 123 1.62 0.12 -11.28
CA PHE A 123 1.81 -0.25 -9.87
C PHE A 123 1.17 0.79 -8.94
N TYR A 124 1.51 2.08 -9.09
CA TYR A 124 0.98 3.14 -8.23
C TYR A 124 -0.50 3.40 -8.46
N PHE A 125 -0.95 3.34 -9.71
CA PHE A 125 -2.35 3.52 -10.08
C PHE A 125 -3.22 2.43 -9.45
N ASN A 126 -2.82 1.15 -9.55
CA ASN A 126 -3.51 0.05 -8.89
C ASN A 126 -3.53 0.20 -7.36
N LEU A 127 -2.37 0.53 -6.78
CA LEU A 127 -2.23 0.74 -5.34
C LEU A 127 -3.18 1.82 -4.84
N TYR A 128 -3.16 3.02 -5.44
CA TYR A 128 -4.00 4.13 -4.96
C TYR A 128 -5.48 3.95 -5.30
N CYS A 129 -5.83 3.36 -6.45
CA CYS A 129 -7.22 2.97 -6.72
C CYS A 129 -7.75 2.03 -5.64
N SER A 130 -6.97 1.01 -5.25
CA SER A 130 -7.37 0.08 -4.19
C SER A 130 -7.60 0.78 -2.85
N ILE A 131 -6.69 1.69 -2.47
CA ILE A 131 -6.80 2.50 -1.25
C ILE A 131 -8.08 3.35 -1.28
N PHE A 132 -8.30 4.11 -2.35
CA PHE A 132 -9.45 5.02 -2.44
C PHE A 132 -10.78 4.27 -2.52
N PHE A 133 -10.84 3.14 -3.23
CA PHE A 133 -12.03 2.29 -3.23
C PHE A 133 -12.34 1.75 -1.85
N LEU A 134 -11.33 1.31 -1.09
CA LEU A 134 -11.50 0.86 0.28
C LEU A 134 -11.98 2.00 1.18
N THR A 135 -11.42 3.20 1.07
CA THR A 135 -11.90 4.38 1.81
C THR A 135 -13.37 4.67 1.50
N CYS A 136 -13.77 4.63 0.23
CA CYS A 136 -15.18 4.80 -0.16
C CYS A 136 -16.08 3.74 0.48
N ILE A 137 -15.66 2.47 0.48
CA ILE A 137 -16.38 1.37 1.12
C ILE A 137 -16.47 1.58 2.63
N SER A 138 -15.39 2.02 3.29
CA SER A 138 -15.35 2.29 4.73
C SER A 138 -16.30 3.42 5.13
N VAL A 139 -16.26 4.55 4.41
CA VAL A 139 -17.16 5.69 4.65
C VAL A 139 -18.62 5.28 4.43
N HIS A 140 -18.90 4.58 3.34
CA HIS A 140 -20.24 4.09 3.04
C HIS A 140 -20.78 3.19 4.17
N ARG A 141 -19.93 2.33 4.74
CA ARG A 141 -20.31 1.45 5.85
C ARG A 141 -20.52 2.20 7.16
N TYR A 142 -19.66 3.17 7.46
CA TYR A 142 -19.84 4.07 8.59
C TYR A 142 -21.19 4.79 8.51
N LEU A 143 -21.49 5.43 7.36
CA LEU A 143 -22.76 6.10 7.15
C LEU A 143 -23.93 5.12 7.28
N GLY A 144 -23.81 3.89 6.80
CA GLY A 144 -24.92 2.92 6.83
C GLY A 144 -25.25 2.44 8.24
N ILE A 145 -24.28 2.51 9.15
CA ILE A 145 -24.40 2.06 10.55
C ILE A 145 -24.83 3.22 11.45
N CYS A 146 -24.22 4.39 11.28
CA CYS A 146 -24.44 5.55 12.16
C CYS A 146 -25.51 6.51 11.62
N HIS A 147 -25.76 6.52 10.31
CA HIS A 147 -26.67 7.46 9.63
C HIS A 147 -27.46 6.79 8.47
N PRO A 148 -28.30 5.77 8.77
CA PRO A 148 -28.93 4.91 7.75
C PRO A 148 -29.74 5.67 6.70
N MET A 149 -30.41 6.77 7.08
CA MET A 149 -31.19 7.60 6.15
C MET A 149 -30.33 8.28 5.07
N LYS A 150 -29.07 8.64 5.37
CA LYS A 150 -28.15 9.26 4.40
C LYS A 150 -27.59 8.25 3.39
N VAL A 151 -27.58 6.95 3.73
CA VAL A 151 -27.01 5.91 2.86
C VAL A 151 -27.94 5.47 1.76
N ILE A 152 -29.26 5.57 1.97
CA ILE A 152 -30.24 5.19 0.94
C ILE A 152 -30.01 5.96 -0.37
N SER A 153 -29.68 7.25 -0.30
CA SER A 153 -29.33 8.07 -1.46
C SER A 153 -27.94 7.77 -2.05
N LEU A 154 -27.02 7.21 -1.25
CA LEU A 154 -25.66 6.87 -1.68
C LEU A 154 -25.56 5.47 -2.32
N GLU A 155 -26.50 4.57 -2.01
CA GLU A 155 -26.59 3.23 -2.61
C GLU A 155 -27.18 3.22 -4.03
N THR A 156 -27.47 4.36 -4.63
CA THR A 156 -27.94 4.37 -6.02
C THR A 156 -26.81 3.98 -6.98
N LYS A 157 -27.16 3.25 -8.04
CA LYS A 157 -26.18 2.87 -9.09
C LYS A 157 -25.54 4.09 -9.75
N LYS A 158 -26.27 5.20 -9.86
CA LYS A 158 -25.76 6.45 -10.42
C LYS A 158 -24.64 7.01 -9.53
N THR A 159 -24.89 7.15 -8.23
CA THR A 159 -23.90 7.63 -7.26
C THR A 159 -22.64 6.77 -7.28
N VAL A 160 -22.78 5.44 -7.23
CA VAL A 160 -21.61 4.54 -7.24
C VAL A 160 -20.79 4.64 -8.52
N LYS A 161 -21.44 4.77 -9.69
CA LYS A 161 -20.72 4.99 -10.96
C LYS A 161 -19.94 6.30 -10.93
N TYR A 162 -20.56 7.38 -10.45
CA TYR A 162 -19.87 8.67 -10.30
C TYR A 162 -18.71 8.59 -9.32
N THR A 163 -18.87 7.90 -8.18
CA THR A 163 -17.78 7.66 -7.23
C THR A 163 -16.62 6.92 -7.89
N CYS A 164 -16.89 5.86 -8.66
CA CYS A 164 -15.84 5.14 -9.38
C CYS A 164 -15.11 6.05 -10.36
N VAL A 165 -15.83 6.78 -11.21
CA VAL A 165 -15.21 7.72 -12.17
C VAL A 165 -14.36 8.76 -11.44
N LEU A 166 -14.85 9.32 -10.34
CA LEU A 166 -14.12 10.28 -9.52
C LEU A 166 -12.83 9.68 -8.96
N VAL A 167 -12.87 8.45 -8.43
CA VAL A 167 -11.68 7.74 -7.94
C VAL A 167 -10.65 7.57 -9.06
N TRP A 168 -11.07 7.13 -10.25
CA TRP A 168 -10.17 6.99 -11.40
C TRP A 168 -9.50 8.32 -11.77
N ILE A 169 -10.27 9.41 -11.84
CA ILE A 169 -9.74 10.74 -12.19
C ILE A 169 -8.77 11.23 -11.13
N VAL A 170 -9.13 11.17 -9.85
CA VAL A 170 -8.30 11.64 -8.75
C VAL A 170 -7.00 10.85 -8.67
N VAL A 171 -7.09 9.51 -8.73
CA VAL A 171 -5.90 8.66 -8.68
C VAL A 171 -5.03 8.88 -9.91
N PHE A 172 -5.62 8.99 -11.11
CA PHE A 172 -4.87 9.31 -12.32
C PHE A 172 -4.15 10.64 -12.19
N ALA A 173 -4.81 11.69 -11.69
CA ALA A 173 -4.20 12.99 -11.48
C ALA A 173 -3.03 12.93 -10.48
N LEU A 174 -3.20 12.18 -9.38
CA LEU A 174 -2.15 11.97 -8.39
C LEU A 174 -0.96 11.18 -8.94
N THR A 175 -1.18 10.17 -9.80
CA THR A 175 -0.11 9.29 -10.31
C THR A 175 0.43 9.68 -11.68
N CYS A 176 -0.24 10.56 -12.44
CA CYS A 176 0.20 11.00 -13.76
C CYS A 176 1.64 11.57 -13.76
N PRO A 177 2.09 12.37 -12.77
CA PRO A 177 3.47 12.87 -12.73
C PRO A 177 4.54 11.78 -12.66
N ILE A 178 4.18 10.53 -12.34
CA ILE A 178 5.10 9.38 -12.42
C ILE A 178 5.61 9.19 -13.85
N PHE A 179 4.81 9.48 -14.87
CA PHE A 179 5.28 9.48 -16.26
C PHE A 179 6.36 10.52 -16.52
N ARG A 180 6.51 11.55 -15.70
CA ARG A 180 7.61 12.52 -15.80
C ARG A 180 8.84 12.07 -15.03
N PHE A 181 8.65 11.51 -13.83
CA PHE A 181 9.75 11.21 -12.89
C PHE A 181 10.35 9.81 -13.03
N ALA A 182 9.54 8.79 -13.31
CA ALA A 182 10.05 7.45 -13.60
C ALA A 182 10.79 7.49 -14.93
N GLN A 183 11.98 6.90 -15.00
CA GLN A 183 12.80 6.96 -16.20
C GLN A 183 13.77 5.79 -16.25
N THR A 184 14.20 5.45 -17.46
CA THR A 184 15.34 4.58 -17.67
C THR A 184 16.64 5.36 -17.46
N GLY A 185 17.63 4.73 -16.83
CA GLY A 185 18.91 5.36 -16.53
C GLY A 185 20.05 4.35 -16.55
N CYS A 186 21.20 4.76 -17.08
CA CYS A 186 22.39 3.92 -17.19
C CYS A 186 23.40 4.29 -16.09
N VAL A 187 23.77 3.31 -15.25
CA VAL A 187 24.89 3.43 -14.29
C VAL A 187 25.97 2.43 -14.68
N THR A 188 25.63 1.15 -14.76
CA THR A 188 26.44 0.07 -15.35
C THR A 188 25.68 -0.68 -16.45
N ARG A 189 24.35 -0.70 -16.35
CA ARG A 189 23.41 -1.23 -17.33
C ARG A 189 22.19 -0.31 -17.38
N LEU A 190 21.41 -0.39 -18.46
CA LEU A 190 20.15 0.34 -18.56
C LEU A 190 19.15 -0.24 -17.55
N ASN A 191 18.88 0.48 -16.46
CA ASN A 191 17.92 0.09 -15.43
C ASN A 191 16.66 0.96 -15.51
N CYS A 192 15.52 0.42 -15.09
CA CYS A 192 14.28 1.15 -14.93
C CYS A 192 14.15 1.61 -13.47
N TRP A 193 14.23 2.91 -13.20
CA TRP A 193 14.17 3.42 -11.83
C TRP A 193 12.73 3.65 -11.36
N ASP A 194 12.46 3.36 -10.09
CA ASP A 194 11.16 3.62 -9.44
C ASP A 194 10.94 5.10 -9.12
N ASP A 195 12.02 5.81 -8.87
CA ASP A 195 12.07 7.20 -8.48
C ASP A 195 12.88 8.00 -9.51
N ALA A 196 12.83 9.33 -9.43
CA ALA A 196 13.70 10.18 -10.22
C ALA A 196 15.19 9.84 -9.98
N ILE A 197 15.98 9.86 -11.05
CA ILE A 197 17.45 9.73 -10.97
C ILE A 197 17.98 10.85 -10.06
N ASP A 198 19.10 10.62 -9.37
CA ASP A 198 19.68 11.50 -8.33
C ASP A 198 19.74 13.00 -8.71
N LYS A 199 19.86 13.33 -10.01
CA LYS A 199 19.83 14.71 -10.53
C LYS A 199 18.47 15.42 -10.38
N GLU A 200 17.36 14.69 -10.48
CA GLU A 200 15.99 15.24 -10.35
C GLU A 200 15.32 14.87 -9.02
N PHE A 201 16.03 14.12 -8.16
CA PHE A 201 15.53 13.68 -6.86
C PHE A 201 15.03 14.84 -5.97
N PRO A 202 15.71 16.00 -5.86
CA PRO A 202 15.23 17.12 -5.04
C PRO A 202 13.88 17.69 -5.48
N VAL A 203 13.58 17.65 -6.79
CA VAL A 203 12.29 18.10 -7.36
C VAL A 203 11.21 17.05 -7.16
N TYR A 204 11.59 15.77 -7.15
CA TYR A 204 10.67 14.66 -6.93
C TYR A 204 10.21 14.52 -5.47
N VAL A 205 11.06 14.82 -4.47
CA VAL A 205 10.71 14.59 -3.06
C VAL A 205 9.41 15.28 -2.63
N PRO A 206 9.19 16.59 -2.89
CA PRO A 206 7.94 17.25 -2.50
C PRO A 206 6.70 16.55 -3.08
N TYR A 207 6.75 16.17 -4.36
CA TYR A 207 5.69 15.40 -5.01
C TYR A 207 5.51 14.02 -4.35
N GLY A 208 6.61 13.29 -4.10
CA GLY A 208 6.56 11.97 -3.47
C GLY A 208 5.93 11.99 -2.08
N ILE A 209 6.26 13.00 -1.27
CA ILE A 209 5.66 13.21 0.06
C ILE A 209 4.18 13.57 -0.05
N ILE A 210 3.81 14.52 -0.92
CA ILE A 210 2.40 14.88 -1.15
C ILE A 210 1.60 13.65 -1.60
N LEU A 211 2.16 12.86 -2.51
CA LEU A 211 1.55 11.64 -3.00
C LEU A 211 1.34 10.60 -1.88
N HIS A 212 2.28 10.44 -0.95
CA HIS A 212 2.09 9.53 0.20
C HIS A 212 1.06 10.06 1.19
N VAL A 213 1.10 11.37 1.48
CA VAL A 213 0.17 12.01 2.42
C VAL A 213 -1.26 11.90 1.91
N LEU A 214 -1.50 12.38 0.68
CA LEU A 214 -2.84 12.36 0.07
C LEU A 214 -3.26 10.97 -0.38
N GLY A 215 -2.32 10.17 -0.87
CA GLY A 215 -2.58 8.87 -1.45
C GLY A 215 -2.76 7.75 -0.43
N PHE A 216 -2.16 7.87 0.76
CA PHE A 216 -2.17 6.81 1.77
C PHE A 216 -2.53 7.30 3.17
N PHE A 217 -1.79 8.25 3.75
CA PHE A 217 -1.97 8.60 5.16
C PHE A 217 -3.35 9.21 5.45
N VAL A 218 -3.82 10.15 4.62
CA VAL A 218 -5.17 10.72 4.74
C VAL A 218 -6.25 9.64 4.57
N PRO A 219 -6.27 8.83 3.48
CA PRO A 219 -7.19 7.70 3.34
C PRO A 219 -7.15 6.72 4.51
N PHE A 220 -5.97 6.38 5.02
CA PHE A 220 -5.78 5.46 6.14
C PHE A 220 -6.37 6.02 7.45
N SER A 221 -6.15 7.31 7.73
CA SER A 221 -6.75 8.00 8.88
C SER A 221 -8.28 8.01 8.80
N ILE A 222 -8.85 8.28 7.61
CA ILE A 222 -10.31 8.22 7.39
C ILE A 222 -10.83 6.81 7.67
N ILE A 223 -10.17 5.79 7.12
CA ILE A 223 -10.51 4.39 7.32
C ILE A 223 -10.49 4.04 8.82
N ALA A 224 -9.40 4.36 9.52
CA ALA A 224 -9.25 4.10 10.94
C ALA A 224 -10.33 4.81 11.77
N TRP A 225 -10.60 6.09 11.48
CA TRP A 225 -11.64 6.86 12.15
C TRP A 225 -13.03 6.26 11.95
N CYS A 226 -13.40 5.92 10.69
CA CYS A 226 -14.67 5.28 10.38
C CYS A 226 -14.84 3.97 11.16
N TYR A 227 -13.81 3.13 11.23
CA TYR A 227 -13.91 1.85 11.93
C TYR A 227 -13.94 1.97 13.44
N SER A 228 -13.18 2.89 14.03
CA SER A 228 -13.28 3.20 15.45
C SER A 228 -14.72 3.56 15.83
N HIS A 229 -15.38 4.42 15.05
CA HIS A 229 -16.78 4.79 15.29
C HIS A 229 -17.77 3.66 15.06
N VAL A 230 -17.57 2.82 14.04
CA VAL A 230 -18.40 1.64 13.80
C VAL A 230 -18.31 0.69 15.01
N VAL A 231 -17.09 0.38 15.46
CA VAL A 231 -16.83 -0.49 16.61
C VAL A 231 -17.48 0.08 17.88
N LEU A 232 -17.26 1.36 18.17
CA LEU A 232 -17.87 2.04 19.31
C LEU A 232 -19.41 2.00 19.28
N THR A 233 -20.01 2.22 18.11
CA THR A 233 -21.48 2.19 17.95
C THR A 233 -22.02 0.79 18.24
N ILE A 234 -21.33 -0.25 17.77
CA ILE A 234 -21.71 -1.65 18.01
C ILE A 234 -21.59 -1.96 19.50
N PHE A 235 -20.46 -1.63 20.15
CA PHE A 235 -20.27 -1.89 21.58
C PHE A 235 -21.35 -1.22 22.43
N ARG A 236 -21.71 0.04 22.14
CA ARG A 236 -22.81 0.73 22.83
C ARG A 236 -24.15 0.02 22.64
N THR A 237 -24.43 -0.47 21.43
CA THR A 237 -25.69 -1.17 21.13
C THR A 237 -25.75 -2.55 21.81
N LEU A 238 -24.60 -3.19 22.03
CA LEU A 238 -24.51 -4.47 22.75
C LEU A 238 -24.67 -4.29 24.27
N HIS A 239 -24.05 -3.25 24.84
CA HIS A 239 -24.09 -3.01 26.29
C HIS A 239 -25.46 -2.49 26.76
N SER A 240 -26.16 -1.66 25.96
CA SER A 240 -27.55 -1.29 26.24
C SER A 240 -28.55 -2.46 26.11
N GLN A 241 -28.10 -3.63 25.67
CA GLN A 241 -28.94 -4.82 25.54
C GLN A 241 -28.96 -5.68 26.82
N GLU A 242 -27.98 -5.50 27.73
CA GLU A 242 -27.94 -6.19 29.03
C GLU A 242 -28.76 -5.46 30.11
N ASP A 243 -28.89 -4.13 30.03
CA ASP A 243 -29.71 -3.33 30.94
C ASP A 243 -31.08 -2.98 30.32
N GLY A 244 -32.06 -3.86 30.55
CA GLY A 244 -33.51 -3.73 30.34
C GLY A 244 -34.08 -2.54 29.53
N ILE A 245 -34.52 -2.81 28.29
CA ILE A 245 -35.90 -2.62 27.79
C ILE A 245 -35.90 -2.91 26.28
N SER A 246 -36.75 -3.83 25.86
CA SER A 246 -36.95 -4.20 24.46
C SER A 246 -37.56 -3.04 23.67
N VAL A 247 -36.72 -2.15 23.12
CA VAL A 247 -37.17 -1.15 22.14
C VAL A 247 -36.24 -1.14 20.92
N PHE A 248 -36.73 -1.81 19.88
CA PHE A 248 -36.57 -1.52 18.45
C PHE A 248 -35.61 -2.32 17.55
N LEU A 249 -34.59 -3.06 18.00
CA LEU A 249 -33.77 -3.86 17.05
C LEU A 249 -33.39 -5.24 17.61
N GLY A 250 -34.25 -6.23 17.31
CA GLY A 250 -34.15 -7.62 17.78
C GLY A 250 -32.77 -8.25 17.60
N ALA A 251 -32.16 -8.63 18.72
CA ALA A 251 -30.88 -9.31 18.81
C ALA A 251 -30.89 -10.74 18.23
N HIS A 252 -32.09 -11.34 18.10
CA HIS A 252 -32.32 -12.62 17.42
C HIS A 252 -32.81 -12.47 15.96
N SER A 253 -32.71 -11.28 15.37
CA SER A 253 -33.05 -11.09 13.96
C SER A 253 -31.90 -11.53 13.04
N PRO A 254 -32.18 -12.24 11.93
CA PRO A 254 -31.18 -12.53 10.90
C PRO A 254 -30.48 -11.27 10.33
N TYR A 255 -31.05 -10.08 10.57
CA TYR A 255 -30.44 -8.79 10.23
C TYR A 255 -29.23 -8.44 11.13
N ALA A 256 -29.29 -8.71 12.44
CA ALA A 256 -28.23 -8.40 13.39
C ALA A 256 -27.00 -9.32 13.22
N SER A 257 -27.22 -10.60 12.92
CA SER A 257 -26.15 -11.57 12.62
C SER A 257 -25.45 -11.27 11.28
N ARG A 258 -26.21 -10.87 10.24
CA ARG A 258 -25.66 -10.36 8.97
C ARG A 258 -24.81 -9.10 9.18
N ARG A 259 -25.25 -8.19 10.05
CA ARG A 259 -24.52 -6.95 10.38
C ARG A 259 -23.17 -7.27 11.03
N ARG A 260 -23.13 -8.11 12.09
CA ARG A 260 -21.87 -8.55 12.73
C ARG A 260 -20.93 -9.27 11.77
N LYS A 261 -21.45 -10.15 10.90
CA LYS A 261 -20.66 -10.85 9.87
C LYS A 261 -20.04 -9.87 8.88
N SER A 262 -20.80 -8.86 8.42
CA SER A 262 -20.30 -7.79 7.57
C SER A 262 -19.20 -6.98 8.26
N ILE A 263 -19.39 -6.60 9.53
CA ILE A 263 -18.38 -5.87 10.30
C ILE A 263 -17.08 -6.67 10.43
N ARG A 264 -17.18 -7.96 10.80
CA ARG A 264 -16.00 -8.82 10.92
C ARG A 264 -15.25 -8.94 9.59
N THR A 265 -15.95 -9.18 8.48
CA THR A 265 -15.35 -9.23 7.16
C THR A 265 -14.63 -7.93 6.82
N ILE A 266 -15.23 -6.79 7.15
CA ILE A 266 -14.67 -5.50 6.83
C ILE A 266 -13.44 -5.19 7.70
N ILE A 267 -13.46 -5.50 9.00
CA ILE A 267 -12.27 -5.38 9.88
C ILE A 267 -11.13 -6.27 9.35
N THR A 268 -11.44 -7.50 8.93
CA THR A 268 -10.44 -8.38 8.31
C THR A 268 -9.87 -7.76 7.04
N ILE A 269 -10.69 -7.15 6.18
CA ILE A 269 -10.22 -6.45 4.97
C ILE A 269 -9.32 -5.27 5.34
N THR A 270 -9.69 -4.47 6.35
CA THR A 270 -8.88 -3.33 6.82
C THR A 270 -7.54 -3.76 7.40
N LEU A 271 -7.51 -4.84 8.17
CA LEU A 271 -6.25 -5.37 8.73
C LEU A 271 -5.35 -5.92 7.62
N LEU A 272 -5.91 -6.67 6.65
CA LEU A 272 -5.16 -7.13 5.48
C LEU A 272 -4.60 -5.97 4.68
N PHE A 273 -5.41 -4.92 4.48
CA PHE A 273 -4.98 -3.69 3.83
C PHE A 273 -3.83 -2.99 4.57
N ALA A 274 -3.93 -2.85 5.90
CA ALA A 274 -2.86 -2.28 6.71
C ALA A 274 -1.58 -3.09 6.56
N LEU A 275 -1.65 -4.43 6.62
CA LEU A 275 -0.49 -5.32 6.47
C LEU A 275 0.15 -5.24 5.07
N CYS A 276 -0.65 -5.06 4.01
CA CYS A 276 -0.14 -4.96 2.64
C CYS A 276 0.47 -3.59 2.33
N PHE A 277 -0.15 -2.50 2.77
CA PHE A 277 0.21 -1.16 2.30
C PHE A 277 1.00 -0.31 3.29
N PHE A 278 0.73 -0.42 4.60
CA PHE A 278 1.40 0.40 5.60
C PHE A 278 2.93 0.19 5.60
N PRO A 279 3.46 -1.05 5.58
CA PRO A 279 4.91 -1.26 5.56
C PRO A 279 5.59 -0.61 4.34
N PHE A 280 4.95 -0.69 3.17
CA PHE A 280 5.48 -0.09 1.94
C PHE A 280 5.53 1.44 2.02
N HIS A 281 4.44 2.09 2.46
CA HIS A 281 4.40 3.55 2.55
C HIS A 281 5.33 4.11 3.62
N VAL A 282 5.40 3.46 4.77
CA VAL A 282 6.31 3.86 5.86
C VAL A 282 7.76 3.75 5.40
N THR A 283 8.17 2.59 4.89
CA THR A 283 9.56 2.39 4.44
C THR A 283 9.93 3.34 3.30
N ARG A 284 9.03 3.55 2.33
CA ARG A 284 9.29 4.48 1.23
C ARG A 284 9.39 5.94 1.71
N THR A 285 8.53 6.38 2.64
CA THR A 285 8.62 7.72 3.22
C THR A 285 9.97 7.90 3.93
N ILE A 286 10.42 6.90 4.70
CA ILE A 286 11.72 6.93 5.37
C ILE A 286 12.86 7.00 4.34
N VAL A 287 12.83 6.20 3.26
CA VAL A 287 13.83 6.29 2.17
C VAL A 287 13.92 7.72 1.60
N LEU A 288 12.77 8.35 1.35
CA LEU A 288 12.74 9.71 0.81
C LEU A 288 13.37 10.71 1.78
N LEU A 289 13.01 10.65 3.07
CA LEU A 289 13.55 11.54 4.10
C LEU A 289 15.06 11.34 4.32
N LEU A 290 15.51 10.09 4.33
CA LEU A 290 16.93 9.77 4.52
C LEU A 290 17.77 10.18 3.29
N LYS A 291 17.25 10.05 2.07
CA LYS A 291 17.95 10.52 0.87
C LYS A 291 18.09 12.04 0.79
N VAL A 292 17.16 12.80 1.40
CA VAL A 292 17.32 14.26 1.56
C VAL A 292 18.35 14.59 2.65
N SER A 293 18.45 13.74 3.66
CA SER A 293 19.35 13.93 4.80
C SER A 293 20.80 13.65 4.39
N ARG A 294 21.67 14.67 4.43
CA ARG A 294 23.08 14.55 3.99
C ARG A 294 24.00 13.79 4.96
N ARG A 295 23.54 13.39 6.15
CA ARG A 295 24.35 12.74 7.20
C ARG A 295 23.65 11.53 7.79
N VAL A 296 23.57 10.42 7.04
CA VAL A 296 22.98 9.17 7.51
C VAL A 296 24.03 8.07 7.52
N ALA A 297 24.09 7.29 8.60
CA ALA A 297 25.00 6.14 8.70
C ALA A 297 24.68 5.09 7.61
N CYS A 298 25.72 4.51 7.00
CA CYS A 298 25.58 3.49 5.94
C CYS A 298 24.71 2.31 6.38
N HIS A 299 24.83 1.85 7.63
CA HIS A 299 24.00 0.78 8.18
C HIS A 299 22.50 1.12 8.10
N THR A 300 22.10 2.33 8.51
CA THR A 300 20.70 2.77 8.48
C THR A 300 20.15 2.85 7.07
N MET A 301 20.92 3.40 6.11
CA MET A 301 20.52 3.44 4.70
C MET A 301 20.32 2.04 4.12
N THR A 302 21.20 1.10 4.48
CA THR A 302 21.13 -0.29 4.06
C THR A 302 19.88 -0.97 4.59
N THR A 303 19.63 -0.90 5.90
CA THR A 303 18.45 -1.52 6.52
C THR A 303 17.16 -1.00 5.88
N VAL A 304 17.04 0.32 5.72
CA VAL A 304 15.82 0.91 5.15
C VAL A 304 15.65 0.54 3.67
N SER A 305 16.73 0.51 2.89
CA SER A 305 16.70 0.07 1.48
C SER A 305 16.24 -1.39 1.36
N ILE A 306 16.71 -2.27 2.25
CA ILE A 306 16.30 -3.67 2.30
C ILE A 306 14.81 -3.78 2.65
N CYS A 307 14.37 -3.09 3.71
CA CYS A 307 12.97 -3.08 4.13
C CYS A 307 12.04 -2.57 3.03
N TYR A 308 12.42 -1.52 2.32
CA TYR A 308 11.66 -1.00 1.19
C TYR A 308 11.48 -2.05 0.08
N LYS A 309 12.55 -2.75 -0.31
CA LYS A 309 12.47 -3.81 -1.32
C LYS A 309 11.61 -5.00 -0.86
N ILE A 310 11.70 -5.39 0.41
CA ILE A 310 10.93 -6.53 0.97
C ILE A 310 9.43 -6.19 1.09
N THR A 311 9.10 -4.97 1.47
CA THR A 311 7.70 -4.56 1.70
C THR A 311 6.95 -4.28 0.40
N ARG A 312 7.65 -4.01 -0.70
CA ARG A 312 7.01 -3.70 -1.98
C ARG A 312 6.17 -4.85 -2.57
N PRO A 313 6.62 -6.12 -2.57
CA PRO A 313 5.74 -7.23 -2.93
C PRO A 313 4.50 -7.39 -2.06
N LEU A 314 4.55 -7.02 -0.77
CA LEU A 314 3.37 -7.06 0.11
C LEU A 314 2.25 -6.16 -0.41
N ALA A 315 2.60 -4.95 -0.88
CA ALA A 315 1.65 -4.04 -1.50
C ALA A 315 1.10 -4.59 -2.83
N SER A 316 1.90 -5.39 -3.55
CA SER A 316 1.47 -6.04 -4.80
C SER A 316 0.49 -7.18 -4.57
N PHE A 317 0.56 -7.86 -3.42
CA PHE A 317 -0.36 -8.96 -3.08
C PHE A 317 -1.81 -8.52 -2.95
N ASN A 318 -2.06 -7.24 -2.67
CA ASN A 318 -3.40 -6.68 -2.71
C ASN A 318 -4.13 -7.00 -4.03
N ALA A 319 -3.41 -7.02 -5.16
CA ALA A 319 -4.00 -7.21 -6.48
C ALA A 319 -4.73 -8.56 -6.66
N TRP A 320 -4.35 -9.59 -5.90
CA TRP A 320 -5.05 -10.89 -5.95
C TRP A 320 -5.84 -11.20 -4.69
N LEU A 321 -5.45 -10.62 -3.54
CA LEU A 321 -6.19 -10.76 -2.29
C LEU A 321 -7.62 -10.19 -2.39
N ASN A 322 -7.82 -9.10 -3.13
CA ASN A 322 -9.14 -8.51 -3.35
C ASN A 322 -10.11 -9.49 -4.03
N ALA A 323 -9.67 -10.12 -5.12
CA ALA A 323 -10.47 -11.11 -5.82
C ALA A 323 -10.68 -12.38 -4.99
N LEU A 324 -9.67 -12.83 -4.25
CA LEU A 324 -9.78 -13.97 -3.35
C LEU A 324 -10.84 -13.74 -2.26
N LEU A 325 -10.80 -12.56 -1.62
CA LEU A 325 -11.77 -12.16 -0.60
C LEU A 325 -13.21 -12.13 -1.16
N TYR A 326 -13.38 -11.73 -2.42
CA TYR A 326 -14.68 -11.78 -3.08
C TYR A 326 -15.21 -13.22 -3.22
N PHE A 327 -14.40 -14.17 -3.67
CA PHE A 327 -14.83 -15.58 -3.77
C PHE A 327 -15.16 -16.15 -2.39
N LEU A 328 -14.30 -15.93 -1.40
CA LEU A 328 -14.50 -16.41 -0.03
C LEU A 328 -15.75 -15.82 0.64
N THR A 329 -16.10 -14.57 0.34
CA THR A 329 -17.30 -13.92 0.88
C THR A 329 -18.58 -14.36 0.17
N LYS A 330 -18.53 -14.66 -1.14
CA LYS A 330 -19.67 -15.20 -1.89
C LYS A 330 -20.00 -16.64 -1.52
N ASP A 331 -19.00 -17.51 -1.39
CA ASP A 331 -19.22 -18.94 -1.10
C ASP A 331 -19.82 -19.13 0.30
N LYS A 332 -19.43 -18.28 1.26
CA LYS A 332 -20.05 -18.21 2.61
C LYS A 332 -21.50 -17.71 2.59
N MET A 333 -21.98 -17.14 1.49
CA MET A 333 -23.36 -16.70 1.30
C MET A 333 -24.18 -17.77 0.54
N GLY A 334 -23.55 -18.50 -0.40
CA GLY A 334 -24.17 -19.60 -1.14
C GLY A 334 -24.50 -20.82 -0.27
N ASN A 335 -23.63 -21.18 0.68
CA ASN A 335 -23.85 -22.32 1.56
C ASN A 335 -24.96 -22.13 2.62
N HIS A 336 -25.48 -20.91 2.81
CA HIS A 336 -26.65 -20.66 3.65
C HIS A 336 -27.97 -20.68 2.88
N CYS A 337 -27.94 -20.65 1.54
CA CYS A 337 -29.15 -20.78 0.74
C CYS A 337 -29.53 -22.26 0.53
N CYS A 338 -28.54 -23.16 0.52
CA CYS A 338 -28.75 -24.60 0.30
C CYS A 338 -29.19 -25.40 1.55
N GLN A 339 -29.27 -24.79 2.73
CA GLN A 339 -29.77 -25.44 3.94
C GLN A 339 -31.27 -25.16 4.23
N ALA A 340 -31.93 -24.27 3.48
CA ALA A 340 -33.33 -23.92 3.72
C ALA A 340 -34.36 -24.84 3.03
N ASN A 341 -33.94 -25.79 2.19
CA ASN A 341 -34.86 -26.66 1.42
C ASN A 341 -34.80 -28.15 1.78
N ARG A 342 -34.29 -28.52 2.95
CA ARG A 342 -34.20 -29.94 3.38
C ARG A 342 -35.21 -30.34 4.48
N TRP A 343 -36.34 -29.64 4.57
CA TRP A 343 -37.44 -29.99 5.48
C TRP A 343 -38.82 -29.79 4.83
N LYS A 344 -39.06 -30.45 3.69
CA LYS A 344 -40.41 -30.77 3.21
C LYS A 344 -40.37 -32.07 2.44
N LEU A 345 -40.27 -33.17 3.17
CA LEU A 345 -40.62 -34.51 2.71
C LEU A 345 -40.79 -35.36 3.97
N ASN A 346 -42.04 -35.46 4.44
CA ASN A 346 -42.71 -36.73 4.74
C ASN A 346 -43.92 -36.52 5.68
N LEU A 347 -45.01 -37.21 5.31
CA LEU A 347 -46.19 -37.64 6.10
C LEU A 347 -47.44 -36.72 6.07
N PRO A 348 -48.66 -37.28 6.22
CA PRO A 348 -49.40 -37.96 5.15
C PRO A 348 -50.87 -37.48 5.13
N TRP A 349 -51.61 -37.72 4.04
CA TRP A 349 -53.08 -37.72 4.13
C TRP A 349 -53.60 -38.96 3.44
N GLY A 350 -53.90 -39.97 4.26
CA GLY A 350 -54.94 -40.95 3.97
C GLY A 350 -56.23 -40.48 4.63
N HIS A 351 -57.26 -40.26 3.83
CA HIS A 351 -58.60 -40.85 3.92
C HIS A 351 -59.51 -40.18 2.90
#